data_AF-A0A497JGX2-F1
#
_entry.id   AF-A0A497JGX2-F1
#
_cell.length_a   1.000
_cell.length_b   1.000
_cell.length_c   1.000
_cell.angle_alpha   90.00
_cell.angle_beta   90.00
_cell.angle_gamma   90.00
#
_symmetry.space_group_name_H-M   'P 1'
#
loop_
_entity.id
_entity.type
_entity.pdbx_description
1 polymer ?
#
loop_
_entity_poly.entity_id
_entity_poly.type
_entity_poly.pdbx_seq_one_letter_code
_entity_poly.pdbx_strand_id
1 'polypeptide(L)' 'MQKREFVYREILFQSLEKKNNEFTQSALASLLNISLSNVNHALKPLKRMNAIKVNPRNFVVVNPKKILMYW' A
#
# COMPACT_ATOMS: atom_id res chain seq x y z
N MET A 1 3.00 -15.41 6.48
CA MET A 1 3.05 -14.10 5.80
C MET A 1 3.26 -13.00 6.81
N GLN A 2 4.20 -12.08 6.58
CA GLN A 2 4.40 -10.92 7.45
C GLN A 2 3.25 -9.91 7.29
N LYS A 3 2.97 -9.09 8.33
CA LYS A 3 1.90 -8.07 8.29
C LYS A 3 1.98 -7.13 7.07
N ARG A 4 3.20 -6.79 6.65
CA ARG A 4 3.48 -5.96 5.46
C ARG A 4 3.06 -6.60 4.14
N GLU A 5 3.08 -7.93 4.03
CA GLU A 5 2.70 -8.63 2.80
C GLU A 5 1.19 -8.55 2.57
N PHE A 6 0.38 -8.56 3.63
CA PHE A 6 -1.06 -8.31 3.51
C PHE A 6 -1.34 -6.91 2.95
N VAL A 7 -0.56 -5.91 3.35
CA VAL A 7 -0.66 -4.54 2.82
C VAL A 7 -0.34 -4.53 1.33
N TYR A 8 0.74 -5.19 0.89
CA TYR A 8 1.10 -5.24 -0.53
C TYR A 8 0.06 -5.98 -1.36
N ARG A 9 -0.38 -7.14 -0.89
CA ARG A 9 -1.43 -7.93 -1.56
C ARG A 9 -2.70 -7.10 -1.74
N GLU A 10 -3.15 -6.42 -0.69
CA GLU A 10 -4.39 -5.62 -0.75
C GLU A 10 -4.24 -4.42 -1.69
N ILE A 11 -3.14 -3.67 -1.59
CA ILE A 11 -2.87 -2.55 -2.50
C ILE A 11 -2.82 -3.02 -3.96
N LEU A 12 -2.15 -4.13 -4.23
CA LEU A 12 -2.03 -4.71 -5.58
C LEU A 12 -3.36 -5.21 -6.11
N PHE A 13 -4.14 -5.94 -5.31
CA PHE A 13 -5.46 -6.40 -5.68
C PHE A 13 -6.37 -5.23 -6.05
N GLN A 14 -6.42 -4.20 -5.21
CA GLN A 14 -7.23 -3.02 -5.44
C GLN A 14 -6.77 -2.24 -6.69
N SER A 15 -5.46 -2.11 -6.90
CA SER A 15 -4.90 -1.36 -8.04
C SER A 15 -5.05 -2.12 -9.37
N LEU A 16 -4.73 -3.42 -9.39
CA LEU A 16 -4.68 -4.22 -10.61
C LEU A 16 -6.05 -4.76 -11.02
N GLU A 17 -6.80 -5.32 -10.07
CA GLU A 17 -8.09 -5.97 -10.31
C GLU A 17 -9.25 -4.97 -10.23
N LYS A 18 -9.25 -4.08 -9.23
CA LYS A 18 -10.37 -3.15 -8.98
C LYS A 18 -10.17 -1.75 -9.58
N LYS A 19 -8.98 -1.47 -10.14
CA LYS A 19 -8.58 -0.15 -10.65
C LYS A 19 -8.68 0.98 -9.61
N ASN A 20 -8.72 0.65 -8.32
CA ASN A 20 -8.65 1.60 -7.24
C ASN A 20 -7.18 1.83 -6.86
N ASN A 21 -6.69 3.05 -7.09
CA ASN A 21 -5.30 3.40 -6.83
C ASN A 21 -5.13 4.35 -5.64
N GLU A 22 -6.22 4.78 -4.99
CA GLU A 22 -6.18 5.76 -3.91
C GLU A 22 -6.55 5.12 -2.58
N PHE A 23 -5.73 5.36 -1.56
CA PHE A 23 -5.85 4.71 -0.26
C PHE A 23 -5.55 5.68 0.87
N THR A 24 -6.12 5.40 2.04
CA THR A 24 -5.67 5.97 3.31
C THR A 24 -5.03 4.88 4.16
N GLN A 25 -4.04 5.27 4.98
CA GLN A 25 -3.39 4.31 5.88
C GLN A 25 -4.38 3.76 6.92
N SER A 26 -5.31 4.59 7.38
CA SER A 26 -6.35 4.22 8.35
C SER A 26 -7.33 3.20 7.78
N ALA A 27 -7.77 3.36 6.53
CA ALA A 27 -8.64 2.39 5.88
C ALA A 27 -7.95 1.03 5.74
N LEU A 28 -6.69 1.01 5.30
CA LEU A 28 -5.91 -0.25 5.20
C LEU A 28 -5.65 -0.89 6.56
N ALA A 29 -5.34 -0.09 7.58
CA ALA A 29 -5.13 -0.57 8.94
C ALA A 29 -6.40 -1.24 9.50
N SER A 30 -7.56 -0.60 9.32
CA SER A 30 -8.85 -1.14 9.74
C SER A 30 -9.24 -2.39 8.96
N LEU A 31 -9.13 -2.36 7.63
CA LEU A 31 -9.47 -3.49 6.76
C LEU A 31 -8.63 -4.75 7.07
N LEU A 32 -7.34 -4.56 7.33
CA LEU A 32 -6.41 -5.67 7.58
C LEU A 32 -6.28 -6.02 9.07
N ASN A 33 -6.99 -5.32 9.95
CA ASN A 33 -6.89 -5.45 11.41
C ASN A 33 -5.44 -5.40 11.92
N ILE A 34 -4.68 -4.41 11.43
CA ILE A 34 -3.29 -4.15 11.85
C ILE A 34 -3.10 -2.69 12.25
N SER A 35 -2.04 -2.39 13.00
CA SER A 35 -1.77 -1.00 13.41
C SER A 35 -1.37 -0.12 12.23
N LEU A 36 -1.69 1.18 12.32
CA LEU A 36 -1.24 2.22 11.39
C LEU A 36 0.28 2.20 11.19
N SER A 37 1.04 1.95 12.25
CA SER A 37 2.50 1.84 12.17
C SER A 37 2.94 0.73 11.22
N ASN A 38 2.31 -0.46 11.27
CA ASN A 38 2.61 -1.56 10.34
C ASN A 38 2.34 -1.17 8.89
N VAL A 39 1.22 -0.47 8.63
CA VAL A 39 0.92 0.06 7.28
C VAL A 39 1.99 1.07 6.86
N ASN A 40 2.29 2.06 7.70
CA ASN A 40 3.31 3.07 7.41
C ASN A 40 4.69 2.44 7.12
N HIS A 41 5.11 1.46 7.91
CA HIS A 41 6.36 0.73 7.69
C HIS A 41 6.37 -0.02 6.35
N ALA A 42 5.25 -0.62 5.94
CA ALA A 42 5.12 -1.24 4.62
C ALA A 42 5.19 -0.21 3.49
N LEU A 43 4.62 0.99 3.66
CA LEU A 43 4.62 2.03 2.62
C LEU A 43 5.98 2.73 2.43
N LYS A 44 6.84 2.79 3.46
CA LYS A 44 8.18 3.42 3.38
C LYS A 44 9.03 2.95 2.19
N PRO A 45 9.27 1.64 1.98
CA PRO A 45 10.03 1.18 0.81
C PRO A 45 9.31 1.52 -0.51
N LEU A 46 7.98 1.38 -0.57
CA LEU A 46 7.20 1.71 -1.77
C LEU A 46 7.34 3.19 -2.16
N LYS A 47 7.32 4.09 -1.17
CA LYS A 47 7.54 5.53 -1.36
C LYS A 47 8.96 5.79 -1.85
N ARG A 48 9.98 5.19 -1.22
CA ARG A 48 11.39 5.38 -1.57
C ARG A 48 11.70 4.99 -3.02
N MET A 49 11.01 3.98 -3.55
CA MET A 49 11.18 3.55 -4.94
C MET A 49 10.22 4.22 -5.95
N ASN A 50 9.47 5.24 -5.52
CA ASN A 50 8.47 5.94 -6.34
C ASN A 50 7.37 5.01 -6.90
N ALA A 51 7.03 3.93 -6.18
CA ALA A 51 5.91 3.07 -6.54
C ALA A 51 4.56 3.63 -6.06
N ILE A 52 4.59 4.47 -5.03
CA ILE A 52 3.45 5.23 -4.52
C ILE A 52 3.82 6.71 -4.37
N LYS A 53 2.82 7.58 -4.46
CA LYS A 53 2.89 9.00 -4.10
C LYS A 53 2.11 9.23 -2.80
N VAL A 54 2.78 9.71 -1.77
CA VAL A 54 2.14 9.99 -0.46
C VAL A 54 1.80 11.47 -0.38
N ASN A 55 0.54 11.79 -0.12
CA ASN A 55 0.04 13.14 0.14
C ASN A 55 -0.32 13.27 1.64
N PRO A 56 -0.73 14.45 2.13
CA PRO A 56 -1.03 14.65 3.55
C PRO A 56 -2.16 13.75 4.11
N ARG A 57 -3.17 13.40 3.30
CA ARG A 57 -4.35 12.63 3.75
C ARG A 57 -4.46 11.22 3.19
N ASN A 58 -3.85 10.97 2.04
CA ASN A 58 -3.96 9.72 1.29
C ASN A 58 -2.61 9.38 0.64
N PHE A 59 -2.57 8.24 -0.03
CA PHE A 59 -1.53 7.93 -0.99
C PHE A 59 -2.13 7.31 -2.24
N VAL A 60 -1.43 7.48 -3.36
CA VAL A 60 -1.83 6.99 -4.67
C VAL A 60 -0.78 6.02 -5.18
N VAL A 61 -1.21 4.89 -5.71
CA VAL A 61 -0.35 3.92 -6.39
C VAL A 61 -0.02 4.45 -7.77
N VAL A 62 1.28 4.64 -8.03
CA VAL A 62 1.80 5.17 -9.30
C VAL A 62 2.29 4.05 -10.20
N ASN A 63 2.93 3.04 -9.61
CA ASN A 63 3.46 1.91 -10.36
C ASN A 63 3.22 0.60 -9.60
N PRO A 64 2.06 -0.06 -9.82
CA PRO A 64 1.74 -1.31 -9.12
C PRO A 64 2.68 -2.46 -9.53
N LYS A 65 3.20 -2.48 -10.76
CA LYS A 65 4.17 -3.51 -11.18
C LYS A 65 5.47 -3.45 -10.37
N LYS A 66 5.93 -2.24 -10.02
CA LYS A 66 7.11 -2.06 -9.16
C LYS A 66 6.85 -2.55 -7.73
N ILE A 67 5.64 -2.40 -7.21
CA ILE A 67 5.23 -2.98 -5.92
C ILE A 67 5.28 -4.51 -6.01
N LEU A 68 4.72 -5.09 -7.08
CA LEU A 68 4.71 -6.53 -7.30
C LEU A 68 6.12 -7.13 -7.43
N MET A 69 7.04 -6.44 -8.11
CA MET A 69 8.43 -6.90 -8.28
C MET A 69 9.26 -6.78 -7.00
N TYR A 70 8.89 -5.88 -6.09
CA TYR A 70 9.54 -5.72 -4.79
C TYR A 70 9.01 -6.69 -3.73
N TRP A 71 7.73 -7.06 -3.83
CA TRP A 71 7.09 -8.01 -2.94
C TRP A 71 7.59 -9.43 -3.18
#